data_AF-A0A6P1BX01-F1
#
_entry.id   AF-A0A6P1BX01-F1
#
_cell.length_a   1.000
_cell.length_b   1.000
_cell.length_c   1.000
_cell.angle_alpha   90.00
_cell.angle_beta   90.00
_cell.angle_gamma   90.00
#
_symmetry.space_group_name_H-M   'P 1'
#
loop_
_entity.id
_entity.type
_entity.pdbx_description
1 polymer ?
#
loop_
_entity_poly.entity_id
_entity_poly.type
_entity_poly.pdbx_seq_one_letter_code
_entity_poly.pdbx_strand_id
1 'polypeptide(L)'
;FSFLGFDFRYLRSLRGAMRPHYTPKLKKRTALLRAVKEVFRRRRSQPIGRVISLINPMLRGRVNYFAVGHSSECFGYIKDWVEKKVRRHLAHARKRQGFGWER
;
A
#
# COMPACT_ATOMS: atom_id res chain seq x y z
N PHE A 1 5.26 -11.11 -19.70
CA PHE A 1 5.35 -9.77 -20.29
C PHE A 1 4.64 -8.76 -19.38
N SER A 2 4.72 -7.47 -19.68
CA SER A 2 4.15 -6.43 -18.83
C SER A 2 3.22 -5.49 -19.59
N PHE A 3 2.06 -5.17 -19.04
CA PHE A 3 1.12 -4.24 -19.68
C PHE A 3 0.26 -3.51 -18.64
N LEU A 4 -0.06 -2.23 -18.87
CA LEU A 4 -0.92 -1.39 -18.02
C LEU A 4 -0.60 -1.34 -16.50
N GLY A 5 0.62 -1.68 -16.12
CA GLY A 5 1.04 -1.73 -14.71
C GLY A 5 0.90 -3.09 -14.04
N PHE A 6 0.59 -4.14 -14.81
CA PHE A 6 0.61 -5.54 -14.39
C PHE A 6 1.78 -6.29 -15.03
N ASP A 7 2.25 -7.30 -14.33
CA ASP A 7 3.13 -8.34 -14.84
C ASP A 7 2.32 -9.62 -15.03
N PHE A 8 2.41 -10.15 -16.24
CA PHE A 8 1.73 -11.37 -16.67
C PHE A 8 2.75 -12.50 -16.73
N ARG A 9 2.47 -13.57 -16.01
CA ARG A 9 3.26 -14.81 -15.96
C ARG A 9 2.33 -16.01 -16.11
N TYR A 10 2.79 -17.06 -16.77
CA TYR A 10 2.12 -18.35 -16.71
C TYR A 10 2.75 -19.16 -15.59
N LEU A 11 1.95 -19.59 -14.61
CA LEU A 11 2.42 -20.36 -13.46
C LEU A 11 1.64 -21.67 -13.36
N ARG A 12 2.32 -22.75 -12.93
CA ARG A 12 1.64 -24.01 -12.59
C ARG A 12 0.94 -23.81 -11.26
N SER A 13 -0.37 -24.05 -11.26
CA SER A 13 -1.11 -24.14 -10.01
C SER A 13 -0.67 -25.37 -9.22
N LEU A 14 -1.00 -25.41 -7.92
CA LEU A 14 -0.77 -26.57 -7.06
C LEU A 14 -1.42 -27.86 -7.60
N ARG A 15 -2.42 -27.74 -8.48
CA ARG A 15 -3.11 -28.86 -9.16
C ARG A 15 -2.48 -29.22 -10.51
N GLY A 16 -1.29 -28.72 -10.83
CA GLY A 16 -0.58 -29.01 -12.09
C GLY A 16 -1.06 -28.23 -13.31
N ALA A 17 -2.27 -27.67 -13.29
CA ALA A 17 -2.82 -26.89 -14.40
C ALA A 17 -2.10 -25.54 -14.57
N MET A 18 -1.81 -25.16 -15.82
CA MET A 18 -1.20 -23.88 -16.20
C MET A 18 -2.23 -22.77 -16.13
N ARG A 19 -1.94 -21.69 -15.40
CA ARG A 19 -2.84 -20.56 -15.23
C ARG A 19 -2.12 -19.22 -15.43
N PRO A 20 -2.78 -18.24 -16.06
CA PRO A 20 -2.26 -16.88 -16.11
C PRO A 20 -2.29 -16.27 -14.71
N HIS A 21 -1.16 -15.72 -14.30
CA HIS A 21 -0.94 -15.04 -13.04
C HIS A 21 -0.60 -13.58 -13.33
N TYR A 22 -1.49 -12.69 -12.89
CA TYR A 22 -1.41 -11.25 -13.07
C TYR A 22 -1.12 -10.59 -11.72
N THR A 23 0.06 -9.98 -11.57
CA THR A 23 0.45 -9.25 -10.36
C THR A 23 0.68 -7.78 -10.65
N PRO A 24 0.32 -6.87 -9.73
CA PRO A 24 0.67 -5.47 -9.86
C PRO A 24 2.19 -5.30 -9.88
N LYS A 25 2.69 -4.48 -10.80
CA LYS A 25 4.12 -4.15 -10.85
C LYS A 25 4.60 -3.54 -9.54
N LEU A 26 5.73 -4.05 -9.04
CA LEU A 26 6.44 -3.49 -7.89
C LEU A 26 6.74 -1.98 -8.06
N LYS A 27 7.10 -1.55 -9.27
CA LYS A 27 7.32 -0.13 -9.58
C LYS A 27 6.07 0.73 -9.32
N LYS A 28 4.87 0.24 -9.64
CA LYS A 28 3.60 0.95 -9.42
C LYS A 28 3.24 0.97 -7.93
N ARG A 29 3.46 -0.13 -7.21
CA ARG A 29 3.34 -0.19 -5.74
C ARG A 29 4.23 0.86 -5.07
N THR A 30 5.51 0.91 -5.43
CA THR A 30 6.45 1.89 -4.86
C THR A 30 6.06 3.33 -5.17
N ALA A 31 5.56 3.61 -6.36
CA ALA A 31 5.07 4.95 -6.73
C ALA A 31 3.88 5.38 -5.85
N LEU A 32 2.93 4.48 -5.59
CA LEU A 32 1.81 4.73 -4.68
C LEU A 32 2.31 5.06 -3.27
N LEU A 33 3.21 4.23 -2.73
CA LEU A 33 3.75 4.44 -1.39
C LEU A 33 4.54 5.75 -1.28
N ARG A 34 5.25 6.16 -2.33
CA ARG A 34 5.93 7.47 -2.39
C ARG A 34 4.93 8.62 -2.35
N ALA A 35 3.83 8.54 -3.11
CA ALA A 35 2.79 9.56 -3.10
C ALA A 35 2.13 9.69 -1.71
N VAL A 36 1.79 8.56 -1.08
CA VAL A 36 1.24 8.54 0.27
C VAL A 36 2.26 9.07 1.30
N LYS A 37 3.53 8.67 1.19
CA LYS A 37 4.62 9.17 2.04
C LYS A 37 4.75 10.69 1.97
N GLU A 38 4.56 11.26 0.78
CA GLU A 38 4.63 12.70 0.57
C GLU A 38 3.51 13.45 1.29
N VAL A 39 2.28 12.91 1.26
CA VAL A 39 1.15 13.47 2.03
C VAL A 39 1.47 13.49 3.53
N PHE A 40 2.00 12.39 4.08
CA PHE A 40 2.44 12.35 5.48
C PHE A 40 3.58 13.34 5.77
N ARG A 41 4.52 13.54 4.83
CA ARG A 41 5.66 14.44 5.01
C ARG A 41 5.23 15.90 5.08
N ARG A 42 4.29 16.32 4.23
CA ARG A 42 3.77 17.69 4.19
C ARG A 42 2.89 18.05 5.39
N ARG A 43 2.31 17.05 6.06
CA ARG A 43 1.27 17.23 7.08
C ARG A 43 1.69 16.72 8.47
N ARG A 44 2.94 16.92 8.87
CA ARG A 44 3.49 16.41 10.16
C ARG A 44 2.75 16.90 11.41
N SER A 45 2.22 18.12 11.39
CA SER A 45 1.58 18.76 12.55
C SER A 45 0.05 18.82 12.46
N GLN A 46 -0.56 18.12 11.49
CA GLN A 46 -2.00 18.12 11.27
C GLN A 46 -2.67 16.96 12.03
N PRO A 47 -3.94 17.08 12.41
CA PRO A 47 -4.68 15.98 13.03
C PRO A 47 -4.77 14.77 12.09
N ILE A 48 -4.58 13.57 12.63
CA ILE A 48 -4.53 12.33 11.84
C ILE A 48 -5.80 12.08 11.02
N GLY A 49 -6.98 12.48 11.54
CA GLY A 49 -8.26 12.32 10.84
C GLY A 49 -8.27 13.04 9.50
N ARG A 50 -7.67 14.24 9.43
CA ARG A 50 -7.52 15.00 8.17
C ARG A 50 -6.52 14.36 7.22
N VAL A 51 -5.48 13.72 7.74
CA VAL A 51 -4.51 13.00 6.90
C VAL A 51 -5.16 11.74 6.30
N ILE A 52 -5.95 11.01 7.09
CA ILE A 52 -6.70 9.83 6.64
C ILE A 52 -7.71 10.21 5.56
N SER A 53 -8.46 11.30 5.73
CA SER A 53 -9.46 11.72 4.73
C SER A 53 -8.84 12.05 3.37
N LEU A 54 -7.58 12.52 3.33
CA LEU A 54 -6.85 12.80 2.10
C LEU A 54 -6.24 11.55 1.45
N ILE A 55 -5.78 10.60 2.28
CA ILE A 55 -5.14 9.37 1.80
C ILE A 55 -6.19 8.37 1.30
N ASN A 56 -7.37 8.32 1.93
CA ASN A 56 -8.42 7.34 1.63
C ASN A 56 -8.83 7.35 0.14
N PRO A 57 -9.11 8.50 -0.50
CA PRO A 57 -9.41 8.54 -1.94
C PRO A 57 -8.25 8.05 -2.82
N MET A 58 -7.00 8.40 -2.47
CA MET A 58 -5.80 7.98 -3.23
C MET A 58 -5.61 6.46 -3.17
N LEU A 59 -5.77 5.88 -1.98
CA LEU A 59 -5.71 4.44 -1.78
C LEU A 59 -6.88 3.76 -2.46
N ARG A 60 -8.12 4.25 -2.29
CA ARG A 60 -9.33 3.65 -2.87
C ARG A 60 -9.24 3.54 -4.39
N GLY A 61 -8.90 4.62 -5.10
CA GLY A 61 -8.80 4.58 -6.57
C GLY A 61 -7.70 3.63 -7.06
N ARG A 62 -6.56 3.59 -6.36
CA ARG A 62 -5.44 2.71 -6.71
C ARG A 62 -5.72 1.26 -6.38
N VAL A 63 -6.36 0.98 -5.24
CA VAL A 63 -6.79 -0.36 -4.86
C VAL A 63 -7.83 -0.86 -5.85
N ASN A 64 -8.85 -0.08 -6.20
CA ASN A 64 -9.86 -0.48 -7.17
C ASN A 64 -9.24 -0.86 -8.53
N TYR A 65 -8.27 -0.07 -9.01
CA TYR A 65 -7.59 -0.38 -10.27
C TYR A 65 -6.71 -1.65 -10.21
N PHE A 66 -5.97 -1.84 -9.11
CA PHE A 66 -5.10 -3.00 -8.94
C PHE A 66 -5.81 -4.22 -8.32
N ALA A 67 -7.09 -4.10 -7.95
CA ALA A 67 -7.88 -5.17 -7.32
C ALA A 67 -8.14 -6.34 -8.26
N VAL A 68 -7.97 -6.11 -9.56
CA VAL A 68 -8.04 -7.15 -10.57
C VAL A 68 -6.92 -8.15 -10.34
N GLY A 69 -7.29 -9.32 -9.81
CA GLY A 69 -6.49 -10.52 -9.89
C GLY A 69 -5.69 -10.93 -8.66
N HIS A 70 -4.43 -11.37 -8.83
CA HIS A 70 -3.59 -11.92 -7.76
C HIS A 70 -2.85 -10.83 -6.97
N SER A 71 -3.61 -9.88 -6.44
CA SER A 71 -3.09 -8.66 -5.82
C SER A 71 -3.11 -8.68 -4.29
N SER A 72 -3.56 -9.78 -3.67
CA SER A 72 -3.72 -9.90 -2.21
C SER A 72 -2.44 -9.62 -1.43
N GLU A 73 -1.32 -10.21 -1.84
CA GLU A 73 0.00 -9.99 -1.21
C GLU A 73 0.44 -8.52 -1.32
N CYS A 74 0.22 -7.91 -2.48
CA CYS A 74 0.52 -6.49 -2.69
C CYS A 74 -0.29 -5.58 -1.77
N PHE A 75 -1.58 -5.88 -1.59
CA PHE A 75 -2.45 -5.13 -0.69
C PHE A 75 -2.13 -5.34 0.79
N GLY A 76 -1.77 -6.56 1.19
CA GLY A 76 -1.27 -6.84 2.54
C GLY A 76 -0.07 -5.96 2.87
N TYR A 77 0.91 -5.91 1.98
CA TYR A 77 2.08 -5.04 2.13
C TYR A 77 1.72 -3.55 2.24
N ILE A 78 0.81 -3.07 1.39
CA ILE A 78 0.37 -1.66 1.43
C ILE A 78 -0.34 -1.36 2.76
N LYS A 79 -1.24 -2.24 3.21
CA LYS A 79 -1.96 -2.10 4.48
C LYS A 79 -0.97 -2.00 5.65
N ASP A 80 -0.05 -2.96 5.76
CA ASP A 80 0.93 -3.01 6.84
C ASP A 80 1.82 -1.76 6.86
N TRP A 81 2.24 -1.29 5.69
CA TRP A 81 3.06 -0.10 5.58
C TRP A 81 2.30 1.17 5.99
N VAL A 82 1.05 1.33 5.53
CA VAL A 82 0.20 2.47 5.88
C VAL A 82 -0.09 2.48 7.37
N GLU A 83 -0.40 1.33 7.95
CA GLU A 83 -0.66 1.19 9.39
C GLU A 83 0.57 1.58 10.22
N LYS A 84 1.76 1.05 9.88
CA LYS A 84 3.03 1.45 10.53
C LYS A 84 3.27 2.96 10.38
N LYS A 85 2.93 3.55 9.24
CA LYS A 85 3.08 5.00 9.02
C LYS A 85 2.14 5.85 9.87
N VAL A 86 0.88 5.46 10.00
CA VAL A 86 -0.11 6.12 10.86
C VAL A 86 0.34 6.06 12.31
N ARG A 87 0.75 4.87 12.79
CA ARG A 87 1.24 4.69 14.17
C ARG A 87 2.45 5.57 14.46
N ARG A 88 3.43 5.61 13.55
CA ARG A 88 4.61 6.49 13.68
C ARG A 88 4.23 7.97 13.71
N HIS A 89 3.27 8.39 12.89
CA HIS A 89 2.79 9.77 12.88
C HIS A 89 2.18 10.16 14.24
N LEU A 90 1.38 9.28 14.84
CA LEU A 90 0.81 9.47 16.18
C LEU A 90 1.88 9.49 17.27
N ALA A 91 2.89 8.61 17.20
CA ALA A 91 4.00 8.59 18.15
C ALA A 91 4.77 9.93 18.12
N HIS A 92 5.12 10.42 16.93
CA HIS A 92 5.79 11.72 16.77
C HIS A 92 4.95 12.89 17.28
N ALA A 93 3.65 12.90 17.03
CA ALA A 93 2.75 13.94 17.56
C ALA A 93 2.77 13.98 19.11
N ARG A 94 3.00 12.83 19.76
CA ARG A 94 3.12 12.69 21.21
C ARG A 94 4.57 12.84 21.72
N LYS A 95 5.52 13.24 20.88
CA LYS A 95 6.97 13.26 21.17
C LYS A 95 7.54 11.89 21.62
N ARG A 96 6.88 10.79 21.26
CA ARG A 96 7.32 9.43 21.55
C ARG A 96 8.00 8.82 20.34
N GLN A 97 8.98 7.96 20.58
CA GLN A 97 9.64 7.20 19.53
C GLN A 97 8.95 5.86 19.28
N GLY A 98 9.22 5.24 18.14
CA GLY A 98 8.70 3.92 17.78
C GLY A 98 7.36 3.90 17.05
N PHE A 99 6.71 2.74 17.10
CA PHE A 99 5.49 2.42 16.37
C PHE A 99 4.32 1.99 17.29
N GLY A 100 4.49 2.13 18.61
CA GLY A 100 3.45 1.82 19.59
C GLY A 100 3.09 0.33 19.70
N TRP A 101 4.03 -0.58 19.41
CA TRP A 101 3.88 -2.02 19.64
C TRP A 101 4.21 -2.45 21.07
N GLU A 102 4.91 -1.60 21.83
CA GLU A 102 5.12 -1.79 23.26
C GLU A 102 3.85 -1.34 24.00
N ARG A 103 2.98 -2.31 24.27
CA ARG A 103 1.99 -2.28 25.34
C ARG A 103 1.90 -3.68 25.94
#